data_AF-A0A5K7ZWP7-F1
#
_entry.id   AF-A0A5K7ZWP7-F1
#
_cell.length_a   1.000
_cell.length_b   1.000
_cell.length_c   1.000
_cell.angle_alpha   90.00
_cell.angle_beta   90.00
_cell.angle_gamma   90.00
#
_symmetry.space_group_name_H-M   'P 1'
#
loop_
_entity.id
_entity.type
_entity.pdbx_description
1 polymer ?
#
loop_
_entity_poly.entity_id
_entity_poly.type
_entity_poly.pdbx_seq_one_letter_code
_entity_poly.pdbx_strand_id
1 'polypeptide(L)'
;MKVKGNNLQSKLTVYGAAQIQEFRPENREIKKSAKASSDMDWVDLSGQGQMVADAQRAIALIPDVRVPLVSQIQNDLQDGAYVFDHMKSAESMLRESFENQAALMYLM
;
A
#
# COMPACT_ATOMS: atom_id res chain seq x y z
N MET A 1 25.70 -26.95 -20.93
CA MET A 1 24.40 -26.92 -21.64
C MET A 1 23.96 -25.47 -21.72
N LYS A 2 23.81 -24.88 -22.93
CA LYS A 2 23.52 -23.44 -23.11
C LYS A 2 22.01 -23.24 -23.33
N VAL A 3 21.33 -22.57 -22.41
CA VAL A 3 19.93 -22.16 -22.60
C VAL A 3 19.91 -20.71 -23.09
N LYS A 4 19.47 -20.52 -24.34
CA LYS A 4 19.19 -19.20 -24.92
C LYS A 4 17.80 -18.77 -24.45
N GLY A 5 17.72 -17.82 -23.52
CA GLY A 5 16.47 -17.29 -22.99
C GLY A 5 15.91 -16.17 -23.84
N ASN A 6 14.70 -16.37 -24.35
CA ASN A 6 13.92 -15.46 -25.17
C ASN A 6 13.56 -14.17 -24.41
N ASN A 7 13.58 -13.05 -25.15
CA ASN A 7 13.25 -11.71 -24.69
C ASN A 7 11.73 -11.55 -24.50
N LEU A 8 11.21 -11.80 -23.30
CA LEU A 8 9.82 -11.48 -22.94
C LEU A 8 9.78 -10.11 -22.26
N GLN A 9 9.77 -9.06 -23.07
CA GLN A 9 9.40 -7.73 -22.61
C GLN A 9 7.91 -7.72 -22.27
N SER A 10 7.58 -7.94 -21.00
CA SER A 10 6.25 -7.62 -20.49
C SER A 10 6.14 -6.10 -20.40
N LYS A 11 5.37 -5.52 -21.32
CA LYS A 11 5.10 -4.09 -21.38
C LYS A 11 4.09 -3.75 -20.28
N LEU A 12 4.59 -3.48 -19.07
CA LEU A 12 3.76 -3.00 -17.98
C LEU A 12 3.50 -1.50 -18.18
N THR A 13 2.38 -1.17 -18.81
CA THR A 13 1.93 0.22 -18.96
C THR A 13 1.39 0.71 -17.62
N VAL A 14 2.25 1.33 -16.80
CA VAL A 14 1.81 2.02 -15.57
C VAL A 14 1.47 3.46 -15.94
N TYR A 15 0.18 3.79 -15.90
CA TYR A 15 -0.29 5.18 -15.92
C TYR A 15 0.09 5.86 -14.60
N GLY A 16 0.78 7.01 -14.68
CA GLY A 16 0.89 7.95 -13.56
C GLY A 16 2.30 8.15 -12.99
N ALA A 17 3.28 8.53 -13.82
CA ALA A 17 4.49 9.17 -13.32
C ALA A 17 4.21 10.66 -13.06
N ALA A 18 3.69 10.98 -11.87
CA ALA A 18 3.80 12.33 -11.33
C ALA A 18 5.25 12.52 -10.88
N GLN A 19 5.94 13.42 -11.55
CA GLN A 19 7.32 13.85 -11.32
C GLN A 19 7.53 14.19 -9.84
N ILE A 20 8.43 13.48 -9.17
CA ILE A 20 9.00 13.95 -7.90
C ILE A 20 10.49 14.17 -8.12
N GLN A 21 10.82 15.44 -8.00
CA GLN A 21 12.07 16.12 -8.22
C GLN A 21 13.18 15.59 -7.30
N GLU A 22 14.37 15.41 -7.88
CA GLU A 22 15.57 14.91 -7.21
C GLU A 22 15.93 15.73 -5.97
N PHE A 23 16.02 15.07 -4.81
CA PHE A 23 16.77 15.57 -3.66
C PHE A 23 17.97 14.65 -3.43
N ARG A 24 19.16 15.18 -3.64
CA ARG A 24 20.44 14.48 -3.50
C ARG A 24 21.08 14.91 -2.17
N PRO A 25 21.32 13.99 -1.23
CA PRO A 25 22.36 14.20 -0.23
C PRO A 25 23.51 13.22 -0.41
N GLU A 26 24.69 13.78 -0.22
CA GLU A 26 26.01 13.24 -0.49
C GLU A 26 26.43 12.10 0.46
N ASN A 27 27.16 11.15 -0.14
CA ASN A 27 28.18 10.27 0.44
C ASN A 27 28.37 10.31 1.97
N ARG A 28 27.94 9.23 2.65
CA ARG A 28 28.64 8.71 3.83
C ARG A 28 28.81 7.21 3.70
N GLU A 29 30.05 6.80 3.52
CA GLU A 29 30.49 5.41 3.55
C GLU A 29 30.07 4.74 4.86
N ILE A 30 29.19 3.74 4.79
CA ILE A 30 28.92 2.84 5.91
C ILE A 30 29.67 1.54 5.61
N LYS A 31 30.71 1.32 6.42
CA LYS A 31 31.59 0.14 6.42
C LYS A 31 30.78 -1.16 6.54
N LYS A 32 30.99 -2.07 5.58
CA LYS A 32 30.52 -3.46 5.58
C LYS A 32 30.90 -4.18 6.88
N SER A 33 29.92 -4.64 7.64
CA SER A 33 30.09 -5.75 8.58
C SER A 33 29.85 -7.09 7.86
N ALA A 34 30.60 -8.09 8.29
CA ALA A 34 30.90 -9.31 7.56
C ALA A 34 29.76 -10.33 7.49
N LYS A 35 29.82 -11.12 6.40
CA LYS A 35 29.01 -12.27 6.00
C LYS A 35 28.51 -13.16 7.16
N ALA A 36 27.20 -13.39 7.18
CA ALA A 36 26.59 -14.63 7.67
C ALA A 36 26.12 -15.46 6.47
N SER A 37 26.40 -16.75 6.54
CA SER A 37 26.25 -17.76 5.49
C SER A 37 24.82 -18.26 5.31
N SER A 38 24.28 -18.12 4.09
CA SER A 38 23.45 -19.14 3.42
C SER A 38 23.41 -18.77 1.94
N ASP A 39 23.80 -19.70 1.06
CA ASP A 39 23.88 -19.55 -0.40
C ASP A 39 22.46 -19.52 -1.02
N MET A 40 21.68 -18.52 -0.64
CA MET A 40 20.49 -18.10 -1.37
C MET A 40 20.96 -17.02 -2.34
N ASP A 41 20.61 -17.17 -3.61
CA ASP A 41 20.89 -16.19 -4.66
C ASP A 41 20.03 -14.94 -4.38
N TRP A 42 20.51 -14.07 -3.49
CA TRP A 42 19.82 -12.85 -3.11
C TRP A 42 20.00 -11.83 -4.21
N VAL A 43 18.89 -11.47 -4.86
CA VAL A 43 18.86 -10.36 -5.81
C VAL A 43 18.43 -9.10 -5.05
N ASP A 44 19.24 -8.05 -5.09
CA ASP A 44 18.90 -6.77 -4.48
C ASP A 44 17.65 -6.16 -5.16
N LEU A 45 16.76 -5.56 -4.37
CA LEU A 45 15.62 -4.83 -4.90
C LEU A 45 16.10 -3.60 -5.69
N SER A 46 15.48 -3.35 -6.83
CA SER A 46 15.65 -2.08 -7.53
C SER A 46 15.16 -0.92 -6.66
N GLY A 47 15.57 0.32 -6.92
CA GLY A 47 15.11 1.48 -6.14
C GLY A 47 13.58 1.57 -6.01
N GLN A 48 12.84 1.23 -7.08
CA GLN A 48 11.38 1.15 -7.07
C GLN A 48 10.86 -0.05 -6.25
N GLY A 49 11.52 -1.21 -6.35
CA GLY A 49 11.19 -2.38 -5.53
C GLY A 49 11.38 -2.11 -4.04
N GLN A 50 12.42 -1.35 -3.68
CA GLN A 50 12.67 -0.94 -2.31
C GLN A 50 11.56 -0.02 -1.80
N MET A 51 11.14 0.97 -2.60
CA MET A 51 10.03 1.86 -2.25
C MET A 51 8.72 1.10 -2.00
N VAL A 52 8.40 0.10 -2.83
CA VAL A 52 7.21 -0.73 -2.64
C VAL A 52 7.33 -1.58 -1.38
N ALA A 53 8.49 -2.19 -1.13
CA ALA A 53 8.73 -2.97 0.07
C ALA A 53 8.63 -2.12 1.34
N ASP A 54 9.13 -0.89 1.31
CA ASP A 54 9.05 0.05 2.42
C ASP A 54 7.60 0.52 2.65
N ALA A 55 6.83 0.77 1.58
CA ALA A 55 5.41 1.09 1.68
C ALA A 55 4.60 -0.08 2.27
N GLN A 56 4.87 -1.31 1.86
CA GLN A 56 4.22 -2.51 2.40
C GLN A 56 4.55 -2.69 3.89
N ARG A 57 5.81 -2.49 4.28
CA ARG A 57 6.21 -2.50 5.70
C ARG A 57 5.51 -1.41 6.49
N ALA A 58 5.41 -0.20 5.94
CA ALA A 58 4.71 0.90 6.60
C ALA A 58 3.23 0.58 6.84
N ILE A 59 2.55 -0.03 5.86
CA ILE A 59 1.15 -0.48 6.00
C ILE A 59 1.02 -1.57 7.06
N ALA A 60 1.94 -2.54 7.09
CA ALA A 60 1.91 -3.64 8.06
C ALA A 60 2.13 -3.17 9.51
N LEU A 61 2.74 -2.00 9.70
CA LEU A 61 2.94 -1.39 11.02
C LEU A 61 1.71 -0.60 11.51
N ILE A 62 0.71 -0.36 10.66
CA ILE A 62 -0.51 0.33 11.06
C ILE A 62 -1.31 -0.61 11.98
N PRO A 63 -1.56 -0.22 13.25
CA PRO A 63 -2.32 -1.05 14.16
C PRO A 63 -3.75 -1.23 13.64
N ASP A 64 -4.28 -2.45 13.73
CA ASP A 64 -5.68 -2.70 13.38
C ASP A 64 -6.59 -2.10 14.44
N VAL A 65 -7.06 -0.88 14.18
CA VAL A 65 -7.98 -0.16 15.07
C VAL A 65 -9.43 -0.66 14.99
N ARG A 66 -9.74 -1.63 14.11
CA ARG A 66 -11.13 -2.10 13.93
C ARG A 66 -11.65 -2.79 15.18
N VAL A 67 -10.85 -3.67 15.78
CA VAL A 67 -11.25 -4.41 16.99
C VAL A 67 -11.60 -3.47 18.15
N PRO A 68 -10.73 -2.52 18.56
CA PRO A 68 -11.07 -1.60 19.65
C PRO A 68 -12.24 -0.67 19.28
N LEU A 69 -12.32 -0.19 18.03
CA LEU A 69 -13.40 0.68 17.60
C LEU A 69 -14.77 -0.01 17.62
N VAL A 70 -14.84 -1.26 17.13
CA VAL A 70 -16.08 -2.05 17.15
C VAL A 70 -16.51 -2.33 18.59
N SER A 71 -15.57 -2.69 19.46
CA SER A 71 -15.84 -2.90 20.89
C SER A 71 -16.40 -1.63 21.54
N GLN A 72 -15.81 -0.47 21.26
CA GLN A 72 -16.29 0.82 21.75
C GLN A 72 -17.72 1.10 21.29
N ILE A 73 -18.01 0.97 19.99
CA ILE A 73 -19.35 1.21 19.44
C ILE A 73 -20.38 0.26 20.07
N GLN A 74 -20.02 -1.01 20.30
CA GLN A 74 -20.91 -1.96 20.96
C GLN A 74 -21.23 -1.55 22.39
N ASN A 75 -20.24 -1.08 23.15
CA ASN A 75 -20.46 -0.58 24.51
C ASN A 75 -21.32 0.68 24.49
N ASP A 76 -21.03 1.63 23.60
CA ASP A 76 -21.83 2.87 23.46
C ASP A 76 -23.30 2.56 23.11
N LEU A 77 -23.55 1.52 22.31
CA LEU A 77 -24.91 1.05 22.00
C LEU A 77 -25.59 0.41 23.21
N GLN A 78 -24.87 -0.40 24.00
CA GLN A 78 -25.40 -1.05 25.20
C GLN A 78 -25.74 -0.02 26.29
N ASP A 79 -24.89 0.98 26.46
CA ASP A 79 -25.04 2.04 27.45
C ASP A 79 -26.00 3.16 26.99
N GLY A 80 -26.49 3.09 25.74
CA GLY A 80 -27.37 4.10 25.15
C GLY A 80 -26.69 5.45 24.87
N ALA A 81 -25.36 5.50 24.92
CA ALA A 81 -24.55 6.69 24.66
C ALA A 81 -24.23 6.89 23.16
N TYR A 82 -24.55 5.91 22.32
CA TYR A 82 -24.30 5.99 20.88
C TYR A 82 -25.13 7.09 20.22
N VAL A 83 -24.44 8.05 19.58
CA VAL A 83 -25.07 9.13 18.81
C VAL A 83 -24.97 8.82 17.33
N PHE A 84 -26.12 8.69 16.68
CA PHE A 84 -26.18 8.47 15.23
C PHE A 84 -26.02 9.79 14.47
N ASP A 85 -25.08 9.84 13.54
CA ASP A 85 -24.85 10.99 12.67
C ASP A 85 -25.54 10.79 11.31
N HIS A 86 -26.74 11.37 11.18
CA HIS A 86 -27.54 11.29 9.96
C HIS A 86 -26.87 11.95 8.75
N MET A 87 -26.11 13.03 8.94
CA MET A 87 -25.48 13.74 7.84
C MET A 87 -24.34 12.90 7.27
N LYS A 88 -23.50 12.33 8.15
CA LYS A 88 -22.41 11.46 7.76
C LYS A 88 -22.90 10.19 7.05
N SER A 89 -24.02 9.63 7.49
CA SER A 89 -24.65 8.50 6.80
C SER A 89 -25.14 8.89 5.41
N ALA A 90 -25.84 10.01 5.25
CA ALA A 90 -26.31 10.48 3.95
C ALA A 90 -25.15 10.77 2.98
N GLU A 91 -24.09 11.42 3.46
CA GLU A 91 -22.87 11.65 2.68
C GLU A 91 -22.25 10.33 2.18
N SER A 92 -22.13 9.34 3.08
CA SER A 92 -21.55 8.03 2.75
C SER A 92 -22.37 7.30 1.68
N MET A 93 -23.71 7.33 1.79
CA MET A 93 -24.60 6.73 0.80
C MET A 93 -24.48 7.39 -0.58
N LEU A 94 -24.40 8.73 -0.62
CA LEU A 94 -24.22 9.45 -1.90
C LEU A 94 -22.86 9.15 -2.53
N ARG A 95 -21.81 9.13 -1.72
CA ARG A 95 -20.46 8.79 -2.17
C ARG A 95 -20.42 7.38 -2.77
N GLU A 96 -20.95 6.39 -2.07
CA GLU A 96 -21.03 5.02 -2.55
C GLU A 96 -21.84 4.93 -3.86
N SER A 97 -22.94 5.66 -3.97
CA SER A 97 -23.72 5.72 -5.20
C SER A 97 -22.92 6.25 -6.40
N PHE A 98 -22.08 7.28 -6.20
CA PHE A 98 -21.22 7.81 -7.26
C PHE A 98 -20.10 6.83 -7.63
N GLU A 99 -19.46 6.20 -6.64
CA GLU A 99 -18.42 5.19 -6.87
C GLU A 99 -18.98 3.99 -7.64
N ASN A 100 -20.18 3.52 -7.27
CA ASN A 100 -20.87 2.43 -7.97
C ASN A 100 -21.25 2.82 -9.41
N GLN A 101 -21.74 4.05 -9.63
CA GLN A 101 -22.05 4.54 -10.97
C GLN A 101 -20.79 4.62 -11.84
N ALA A 102 -19.68 5.12 -11.30
CA ALA A 102 -18.41 5.17 -12.00
C ALA A 102 -17.93 3.76 -12.36
N ALA A 103 -17.97 2.82 -11.42
CA ALA A 103 -17.57 1.43 -11.66
C ALA A 103 -18.40 0.76 -12.79
N LEU A 104 -19.71 1.01 -12.83
CA LEU A 104 -20.58 0.52 -13.91
C LEU A 104 -20.25 1.14 -15.27
N MET A 105 -19.88 2.43 -15.31
CA MET A 105 -19.47 3.09 -16.55
C MET A 105 -18.12 2.60 -17.08
N TYR A 106 -17.19 2.19 -16.21
CA TYR A 106 -15.91 1.61 -16.62
C TYR A 106 -16.01 0.13 -17.05
N LEU A 107 -17.13 -0.53 -16.75
CA LEU A 107 -17.40 -1.93 -17.11
C LEU A 107 -18.19 -2.10 -18.43
N MET A 108 -18.71 -1.01 -19.00
CA MET A 108 -19.31 -0.97 -20.36
C MET A 108 -18.31 -0.46 -21.39
#